data_AF-K1SE82-F1
#
_entry.id   AF-K1SE82-F1
#
_cell.length_a   1.000
_cell.length_b   1.000
_cell.length_c   1.000
_cell.angle_alpha   90.00
_cell.angle_beta   90.00
_cell.angle_gamma   90.00
#
_symmetry.space_group_name_H-M   'P 1'
#
loop_
_entity.id
_entity.type
_entity.pdbx_description
1 polymer ?
#
loop_
_entity_poly.entity_id
_entity_poly.type
_entity_poly.pdbx_seq_one_letter_code
_entity_poly.pdbx_strand_id
1 'polypeptide(L)'
;ARPELVNLPTNLNAYDEIYLGYPNYCGTMPMAVYTFLETYDFSGKIIHPFCTHEGSGLSHTEDDIRKTAKGAIVEEGLAIHGSSVDNSKSLIEGWL
;
A
#
# COMPACT_ATOMS: atom_id res chain seq x y z
N ALA A 1 0.41 -18.33 0.09
CA ALA A 1 -0.47 -18.48 -1.09
C ALA A 1 -0.79 -17.09 -1.66
N ARG A 2 -1.16 -16.97 -2.95
CA ARG A 2 -1.67 -15.75 -3.60
C ARG A 2 -3.17 -15.94 -3.86
N PRO A 3 -4.08 -15.30 -3.11
CA PRO A 3 -5.51 -15.48 -3.31
C PRO A 3 -5.98 -14.80 -4.60
N GLU A 4 -6.95 -15.41 -5.28
CA GLU A 4 -7.60 -14.81 -6.45
C GLU A 4 -8.37 -13.53 -6.04
N LEU A 5 -8.26 -12.48 -6.86
CA LEU A 5 -8.94 -11.21 -6.64
C LEU A 5 -10.20 -11.15 -7.52
N VAL A 6 -11.34 -10.86 -6.90
CA VAL A 6 -12.67 -10.96 -7.53
C VAL A 6 -12.87 -9.90 -8.62
N ASN A 7 -12.36 -8.69 -8.40
CA ASN A 7 -12.52 -7.56 -9.31
C ASN A 7 -11.25 -6.74 -9.34
N LEU A 8 -10.77 -6.48 -10.56
CA LEU A 8 -9.53 -5.77 -10.82
C LEU A 8 -9.71 -4.85 -12.04
N PRO A 9 -9.17 -3.62 -12.01
CA PRO A 9 -9.07 -2.81 -13.22
C PRO A 9 -8.39 -3.57 -14.37
N THR A 10 -8.78 -3.30 -15.61
CA THR A 10 -8.13 -3.94 -16.77
C THR A 10 -6.65 -3.55 -16.88
N ASN A 11 -6.32 -2.31 -16.52
CA ASN A 11 -4.96 -1.80 -16.44
C ASN A 11 -4.91 -0.57 -15.52
N LEU A 12 -3.70 -0.08 -15.26
CA LEU A 12 -3.43 1.11 -14.45
C LEU A 12 -2.84 2.27 -15.28
N ASN A 13 -2.97 2.24 -16.61
CA ASN A 13 -2.26 3.17 -17.50
C ASN A 13 -2.70 4.62 -17.35
N ALA A 14 -3.94 4.85 -16.92
CA ALA A 14 -4.49 6.18 -16.69
C ALA A 14 -4.02 6.83 -15.36
N TYR A 15 -3.24 6.12 -14.55
CA TYR A 15 -2.82 6.58 -13.22
C TYR A 15 -1.30 6.67 -13.14
N ASP A 16 -0.82 7.85 -12.76
CA ASP A 16 0.59 8.10 -12.45
C ASP A 16 0.89 7.84 -10.96
N GLU A 17 -0.07 8.18 -10.08
CA GLU A 17 0.03 8.03 -8.64
C GLU A 17 -1.00 7.01 -8.11
N ILE A 18 -0.58 6.20 -7.15
CA ILE A 18 -1.37 5.13 -6.55
C ILE A 18 -1.26 5.19 -5.03
N TYR A 19 -2.37 5.49 -4.38
CA TYR A 19 -2.49 5.40 -2.91
C TYR A 19 -2.85 3.98 -2.52
N LEU A 20 -1.90 3.25 -1.93
CA LEU A 20 -2.03 1.83 -1.62
C LEU A 20 -2.35 1.61 -0.14
N GLY A 21 -3.63 1.38 0.16
CA GLY A 21 -4.12 1.13 1.52
C GLY A 21 -4.17 -0.36 1.90
N TYR A 22 -3.68 -0.72 3.08
CA TYR A 22 -3.76 -2.09 3.60
C TYR A 22 -3.68 -2.16 5.13
N PRO A 23 -4.23 -3.19 5.79
CA PRO A 23 -3.91 -3.43 7.18
C PRO A 23 -2.50 -4.03 7.30
N ASN A 24 -1.73 -3.66 8.33
CA ASN A 24 -0.48 -4.36 8.65
C ASN A 24 -0.80 -5.68 9.39
N TYR A 25 -0.53 -6.82 8.75
CA TYR A 25 -0.71 -8.15 9.32
C TYR A 25 0.65 -8.78 9.64
N CYS A 26 0.96 -8.88 10.93
CA CYS A 26 2.18 -9.51 11.44
C CYS A 26 3.48 -8.92 10.85
N GLY A 27 3.52 -7.61 10.61
CA GLY A 27 4.70 -6.91 10.10
C GLY A 27 4.79 -6.83 8.57
N THR A 28 3.75 -7.24 7.85
CA THR A 28 3.70 -7.20 6.39
C THR A 28 2.28 -6.99 5.84
N MET A 29 2.12 -7.00 4.51
CA MET A 29 0.84 -6.82 3.83
C MET A 29 0.05 -8.14 3.73
N PRO A 30 -1.30 -8.10 3.64
CA PRO A 30 -2.09 -9.27 3.30
C PRO A 30 -1.73 -9.84 1.92
N MET A 31 -1.83 -11.15 1.76
CA MET A 31 -1.47 -11.83 0.49
C MET A 31 -2.27 -11.34 -0.73
N ALA A 32 -3.48 -10.81 -0.52
CA ALA A 32 -4.28 -10.19 -1.56
C ALA A 32 -3.59 -8.94 -2.16
N VAL A 33 -2.92 -8.14 -1.32
CA VAL A 33 -2.18 -6.95 -1.76
C VAL A 33 -0.97 -7.37 -2.59
N TYR A 34 -0.24 -8.41 -2.18
CA TYR A 34 0.81 -8.98 -3.02
C TYR A 34 0.29 -9.43 -4.39
N THR A 35 -0.89 -10.07 -4.42
CA THR A 35 -1.49 -10.51 -5.69
C THR A 35 -1.80 -9.31 -6.59
N PHE A 36 -2.33 -8.21 -6.02
CA PHE A 36 -2.55 -6.97 -6.75
C PHE A 36 -1.24 -6.40 -7.32
N LEU A 37 -0.19 -6.27 -6.48
CA LEU A 37 1.09 -5.69 -6.88
C LEU A 37 1.83 -6.54 -7.93
N GLU A 38 1.61 -7.85 -7.96
CA GLU A 38 2.19 -8.75 -8.97
C GLU A 38 1.39 -8.80 -10.28
N THR A 39 0.15 -8.33 -10.28
CA THR A 39 -0.74 -8.40 -11.46
C THR A 39 -0.45 -7.30 -12.48
N TYR A 40 0.07 -6.15 -12.05
CA TYR A 40 0.24 -4.97 -12.91
C TYR A 40 1.69 -4.57 -13.12
N ASP A 41 1.92 -3.81 -14.20
CA ASP A 41 3.14 -3.06 -14.42
C ASP A 41 3.06 -1.70 -13.71
N PHE A 42 4.02 -1.44 -12.83
CA PHE A 42 4.14 -0.20 -12.08
C PHE A 42 5.31 0.68 -12.55
N SER A 43 5.92 0.34 -13.69
CA SER A 43 7.03 1.10 -14.25
C SER A 43 6.69 2.58 -14.42
N GLY A 44 7.42 3.44 -13.71
CA GLY A 44 7.23 4.89 -13.75
C GLY A 44 6.04 5.42 -12.93
N LYS A 45 5.35 4.56 -12.18
CA LYS A 45 4.26 4.96 -11.27
C LYS A 45 4.78 5.27 -9.89
N ILE A 46 4.11 6.17 -9.19
CA ILE A 46 4.40 6.52 -7.79
C ILE A 46 3.38 5.81 -6.90
N ILE A 47 3.86 5.10 -5.88
CA ILE A 47 3.04 4.44 -4.87
C ILE A 47 3.21 5.18 -3.54
N HIS A 48 2.09 5.62 -2.98
CA HIS A 48 1.95 6.21 -1.66
C HIS A 48 1.32 5.17 -0.71
N PRO A 49 2.11 4.37 0.01
CA PRO A 49 1.58 3.33 0.88
C PRO A 49 0.97 3.93 2.14
N PHE A 50 -0.16 3.39 2.59
CA PHE A 50 -0.66 3.69 3.92
C PHE A 50 -1.24 2.44 4.58
N CYS A 51 -1.11 2.36 5.90
CA CYS A 51 -1.62 1.23 6.64
C CYS A 51 -2.29 1.60 7.95
N THR A 52 -3.23 0.75 8.37
CA THR A 52 -3.72 0.73 9.74
C THR A 52 -3.01 -0.36 10.52
N HIS A 53 -2.59 -0.08 11.75
CA HIS A 53 -1.90 -1.03 12.63
C HIS A 53 -2.29 -0.85 14.10
N GLU A 54 -1.97 -1.84 14.94
CA GLU A 54 -2.17 -1.79 16.40
C GLU A 54 -0.84 -1.90 17.18
N GLY A 55 0.28 -1.54 16.54
CA GLY A 55 1.58 -1.34 17.21
C GLY A 55 2.81 -1.49 16.31
N SER A 56 2.67 -2.09 15.13
CA SER A 56 3.79 -2.45 14.26
C SER A 56 4.26 -1.34 13.32
N GLY A 57 3.54 -0.21 13.23
CA GLY A 57 3.83 0.83 12.23
C GLY A 57 3.72 0.30 10.80
N LEU A 58 4.56 0.81 9.90
CA LEU A 58 4.73 0.26 8.55
C LEU A 58 5.61 -1.00 8.52
N SER A 59 6.39 -1.26 9.56
CA SER A 59 7.33 -2.40 9.59
C SER A 59 8.23 -2.43 8.34
N HIS A 60 8.16 -3.49 7.52
CA HIS A 60 8.96 -3.64 6.30
C HIS A 60 8.13 -3.48 5.02
N THR A 61 6.89 -2.98 5.12
CA THR A 61 5.96 -3.05 3.98
C THR A 61 6.39 -2.19 2.80
N GLU A 62 7.07 -1.07 3.02
CA GLU A 62 7.58 -0.24 1.92
C GLU A 62 8.61 -0.99 1.08
N ASP A 63 9.52 -1.73 1.73
CA ASP A 63 10.51 -2.56 1.04
C ASP A 63 9.87 -3.76 0.34
N ASP A 64 8.83 -4.35 0.94
CA ASP A 64 8.06 -5.41 0.31
C ASP A 64 7.34 -4.89 -0.95
N ILE A 65 6.80 -3.68 -0.91
CA ILE A 65 6.19 -3.03 -2.08
C ILE A 65 7.25 -2.78 -3.14
N ARG A 66 8.41 -2.19 -2.80
CA ARG A 66 9.52 -1.96 -3.75
C ARG A 66 9.97 -3.24 -4.45
N LYS A 67 10.01 -4.37 -3.72
CA LYS A 67 10.40 -5.69 -4.27
C LYS A 67 9.31 -6.28 -5.18
N THR A 68 8.04 -6.03 -4.87
CA THR A 68 6.90 -6.66 -5.52
C THR A 68 6.43 -5.86 -6.74
N ALA A 69 6.16 -4.56 -6.57
CA ALA A 69 5.79 -3.61 -7.62
C ALA A 69 7.03 -3.05 -8.31
N LYS A 70 7.72 -3.91 -9.08
CA LYS A 70 8.97 -3.53 -9.76
C LYS A 70 8.74 -2.34 -10.69
N GLY A 71 9.66 -1.39 -10.66
CA GLY A 71 9.62 -0.18 -11.48
C GLY A 71 8.78 0.96 -10.88
N ALA A 72 8.07 0.72 -9.77
CA ALA A 72 7.43 1.77 -8.99
C ALA A 72 8.45 2.63 -8.25
N ILE A 73 8.13 3.91 -8.11
CA ILE A 73 8.72 4.81 -7.11
C ILE A 73 7.85 4.67 -5.86
N VAL A 74 8.44 4.27 -4.73
CA VAL A 74 7.70 4.07 -3.47
C VAL A 74 8.08 5.17 -2.49
N GLU A 75 7.15 6.08 -2.27
CA GLU A 75 7.26 7.21 -1.36
C GLU A 75 7.20 6.77 0.11
N GLU A 76 7.49 7.72 1.02
CA GLU A 76 7.31 7.52 2.45
C GLU A 76 5.83 7.23 2.77
N GLY A 77 5.59 6.12 3.44
CA GLY A 77 4.27 5.66 3.78
C GLY A 77 3.67 6.34 5.00
N LEU A 78 2.36 6.16 5.16
CA LEU A 78 1.63 6.62 6.33
C LEU A 78 1.16 5.45 7.21
N ALA A 79 1.60 5.41 8.45
CA ALA A 79 1.11 4.46 9.46
C ALA A 79 0.08 5.14 10.37
N ILE A 80 -1.14 4.60 10.44
CA ILE A 80 -2.20 5.10 11.32
C ILE A 80 -2.55 4.03 12.34
N HIS A 81 -2.57 4.39 13.62
CA HIS A 81 -3.05 3.50 14.66
C HIS A 81 -4.56 3.28 14.50
N GLY A 82 -5.03 2.03 14.40
CA GLY A 82 -6.41 1.71 14.05
C GLY A 82 -7.42 2.30 15.05
N SER A 83 -7.13 2.19 16.34
CA SER A 83 -7.95 2.81 17.41
C SER A 83 -7.99 4.34 17.40
N SER A 84 -7.17 5.01 16.57
CA SER A 84 -7.09 6.46 16.46
C SER A 84 -7.47 7.00 15.07
N VAL A 85 -7.96 6.13 14.16
CA VAL A 85 -8.17 6.49 12.75
C VAL A 85 -9.13 7.68 12.58
N ASP A 86 -10.19 7.76 13.40
CA ASP A 86 -11.18 8.83 13.35
C ASP A 86 -10.59 10.22 13.65
N ASN A 87 -9.46 10.27 14.35
CA ASN A 87 -8.75 11.49 14.73
C ASN A 87 -7.51 11.76 13.86
N SER A 88 -7.32 11.00 12.77
CA SER A 88 -6.10 11.05 11.95
C SER A 88 -6.12 12.10 10.83
N LYS A 89 -7.17 12.92 10.72
CA LYS A 89 -7.34 13.89 9.62
C LYS A 89 -6.11 14.78 9.41
N SER A 90 -5.59 15.40 10.46
CA SER A 90 -4.42 16.29 10.36
C SER A 90 -3.14 15.54 9.93
N LEU A 91 -3.04 14.25 10.27
CA LEU A 91 -1.91 13.42 9.89
C LEU A 91 -1.99 13.08 8.39
N ILE A 92 -3.19 12.77 7.88
CA ILE A 92 -3.42 12.57 6.45
C ILE A 92 -3.15 13.85 5.66
N GLU A 93 -3.64 15.00 6.13
CA GLU A 93 -3.41 16.30 5.48
C GLU A 93 -1.92 16.69 5.42
N GLY A 94 -1.11 16.28 6.38
CA GLY A 94 0.34 16.54 6.37
C GLY A 94 1.16 15.55 5.54
N TRP A 95 0.56 14.43 5.16
CA TRP A 95 1.19 13.39 4.34
C TRP A 95 0.94 13.58 2.84
N LEU A 96 -0.21 14.17 2.47
CA LEU A 96 -0.54 14.56 1.10
C LEU A 96 0.30 15.76 0.64
#